data_AF-A0A8T5KRD3-F1
#
_entry.id   AF-A0A8T5KRD3-F1
#
_cell.length_a   1.000
_cell.length_b   1.000
_cell.length_c   1.000
_cell.angle_alpha   90.00
_cell.angle_beta   90.00
_cell.angle_gamma   90.00
#
_symmetry.space_group_name_H-M   'P 1'
#
loop_
_entity.id
_entity.type
_entity.pdbx_description
1 polymer ?
#
loop_
_entity_poly.entity_id
_entity_poly.type
_entity_poly.pdbx_seq_one_letter_code
_entity_poly.pdbx_strand_id
1 'polypeptide(L)' 'MGHWPTVMRAIKDADVVIFILDARMPELSRNKDLEKKLADSKKEIFLVFNKIDLISETALT' A
#
# COMPACT_ATOMS: atom_id res chain seq x y z
N MET A 1 14.94 -4.16 -16.47
CA MET A 1 15.05 -4.99 -15.25
C MET A 1 14.21 -4.35 -14.16
N GLY A 2 13.26 -5.08 -13.57
CA GLY A 2 12.41 -4.53 -12.50
C GLY A 2 13.14 -4.40 -11.16
N HIS A 3 12.63 -3.57 -10.26
CA HIS A 3 13.23 -3.30 -8.94
C HIS A 3 12.77 -4.27 -7.83
N TRP A 4 12.11 -5.37 -8.18
CA TRP A 4 11.55 -6.34 -7.25
C TRP A 4 12.52 -6.85 -6.17
N PRO A 5 13.80 -7.16 -6.47
CA PRO A 5 14.75 -7.58 -5.42
C PRO A 5 14.95 -6.51 -4.34
N THR A 6 14.96 -5.23 -4.72
CA THR A 6 15.13 -4.11 -3.78
C THR A 6 13.89 -3.95 -2.92
N VAL A 7 12.70 -4.03 -3.54
CA VAL A 7 11.40 -3.95 -2.85
C VAL A 7 11.25 -5.08 -1.81
N MET A 8 11.56 -6.31 -2.18
CA MET A 8 11.44 -7.45 -1.26
C MET A 8 12.44 -7.37 -0.10
N ARG A 9 13.65 -6.83 -0.34
CA ARG A 9 14.62 -6.60 0.72
C ARG A 9 14.13 -5.53 1.70
N ALA A 10 13.62 -4.41 1.20
CA ALA A 10 13.05 -3.36 2.04
C ALA A 10 11.91 -3.88 2.93
N ILE A 11 11.01 -4.69 2.38
CA ILE A 11 9.89 -5.29 3.15
C ILE A 11 10.40 -6.27 4.22
N LYS A 12 11.43 -7.06 3.91
CA LYS A 12 12.04 -7.98 4.88
C LYS A 12 12.64 -7.22 6.07
N ASP A 13 13.37 -6.15 5.77
CA ASP A 13 14.13 -5.37 6.75
C ASP A 13 13.24 -4.41 7.56
N ALA A 14 12.08 -4.01 7.05
CA ALA A 14 11.15 -3.10 7.73
C ALA A 14 10.34 -3.79 8.83
N ASP A 15 10.11 -3.11 9.97
CA ASP A 15 9.21 -3.60 11.02
C ASP A 15 7.73 -3.47 10.61
N VAL A 16 7.41 -2.38 9.90
CA VAL A 16 6.06 -2.02 9.45
C VAL A 16 6.10 -1.65 7.98
N VAL A 17 5.07 -2.03 7.23
CA VAL A 17 4.90 -1.70 5.81
C VAL A 17 3.67 -0.81 5.63
N ILE A 18 3.84 0.30 4.90
CA ILE A 18 2.75 1.22 4.59
C ILE A 18 2.48 1.19 3.08
N PHE A 19 1.27 0.83 2.68
CA PHE A 19 0.77 0.99 1.31
C PHE A 19 0.11 2.35 1.18
N ILE A 20 0.76 3.23 0.44
CA ILE A 20 0.20 4.54 0.10
C ILE A 20 -0.72 4.37 -1.11
N LEU A 21 -2.00 4.64 -0.93
CA LEU A 21 -3.05 4.59 -1.96
C LEU A 21 -3.44 6.01 -2.37
N ASP A 22 -3.84 6.22 -3.62
CA ASP A 22 -4.43 7.49 -4.06
C ASP A 22 -5.92 7.50 -3.67
N ALA A 23 -6.33 8.42 -2.81
CA ALA A 23 -7.69 8.48 -2.25
C ALA A 23 -8.79 8.62 -3.31
N ARG A 24 -8.46 9.16 -4.49
CA ARG A 24 -9.43 9.32 -5.59
C ARG A 24 -9.77 7.99 -6.27
N MET A 25 -8.82 7.06 -6.30
CA MET A 25 -8.94 5.77 -7.00
C MET A 25 -8.18 4.67 -6.23
N PRO A 26 -8.57 4.37 -4.98
CA PRO A 26 -7.76 3.54 -4.10
C PRO A 26 -7.59 2.12 -4.65
N GLU A 27 -8.67 1.52 -5.16
CA GLU A 27 -8.64 0.17 -5.74
C GLU A 27 -7.70 0.03 -6.94
N LEU A 28 -7.52 1.09 -7.73
CA LEU A 28 -6.61 1.08 -8.87
C LEU A 28 -5.16 1.23 -8.44
N SER A 29 -4.90 2.03 -7.40
CA SER A 29 -3.56 2.23 -6.84
C SER A 29 -3.08 1.08 -5.95
N ARG A 30 -3.96 0.13 -5.62
CA ARG A 30 -3.71 -0.97 -4.70
C ARG A 30 -3.02 -2.14 -5.40
N ASN A 31 -1.95 -2.66 -4.78
CA ASN A 31 -1.24 -3.84 -5.30
C ASN A 31 -1.69 -5.12 -4.57
N LYS A 32 -2.81 -5.67 -5.02
CA LYS A 32 -3.44 -6.86 -4.42
C LYS A 32 -2.54 -8.10 -4.47
N ASP A 33 -1.67 -8.22 -5.48
CA ASP A 33 -0.76 -9.36 -5.60
C ASP A 33 0.36 -9.29 -4.57
N LEU A 34 0.90 -8.09 -4.33
CA LEU A 34 1.88 -7.89 -3.25
C LEU A 34 1.25 -8.13 -1.89
N GLU A 35 0.02 -7.66 -1.65
CA GLU A 35 -0.70 -7.94 -0.40
C GLU A 35 -0.90 -9.43 -0.18
N LYS A 36 -1.37 -10.18 -1.18
CA LYS A 36 -1.48 -11.65 -1.09
C LYS A 36 -0.14 -12.30 -0.79
N LYS A 37 0.93 -11.84 -1.44
CA LYS A 37 2.29 -12.35 -1.22
C LYS A 37 2.81 -12.07 0.19
N LEU A 38 2.33 -11.00 0.82
CA LEU A 38 2.68 -10.59 2.18
C LEU A 38 1.65 -11.04 3.23
N ALA A 39 0.54 -11.66 2.83
CA ALA A 39 -0.52 -12.10 3.73
C ALA A 39 -0.03 -13.14 4.74
N ASP A 40 0.89 -14.03 4.30
CA ASP A 40 1.54 -15.01 5.17
C ASP A 40 2.75 -14.42 5.93
N SER A 41 3.13 -13.17 5.63
CA SER A 41 4.18 -12.49 6.38
C SER A 41 3.62 -12.03 7.73
N LYS A 42 4.44 -12.13 8.79
CA LYS A 42 4.09 -11.58 10.11
C LYS A 42 4.29 -10.07 10.21
N LYS A 43 4.46 -9.38 9.08
CA LYS A 43 4.70 -7.93 9.05
C LYS A 43 3.37 -7.20 9.21
N GLU A 44 3.37 -6.17 10.03
CA GLU A 44 2.21 -5.29 10.17
C GLU A 44 2.10 -4.39 8.93
N ILE A 45 0.92 -4.37 8.32
CA ILE A 45 0.65 -3.68 7.07
C ILE A 45 -0.45 -2.66 7.28
N PHE A 46 -0.18 -1.40 6.94
CA PHE A 46 -1.16 -0.31 6.95
C PHE A 46 -1.49 0.13 5.53
N LEU A 47 -2.78 0.35 5.26
CA LEU A 47 -3.23 1.05 4.07
C LEU A 47 -3.44 2.53 4.43
N VAL A 48 -2.79 3.43 3.70
CA VAL A 48 -2.87 4.87 3.93
C VAL A 48 -3.39 5.54 2.67
N PHE A 49 -4.55 6.17 2.76
CA PHE A 49 -5.12 6.96 1.69
C PHE A 49 -4.45 8.34 1.66
N ASN A 50 -3.80 8.66 0.56
CA ASN A 50 -3.07 9.88 0.32
C ASN A 50 -3.80 10.76 -0.72
N LYS A 51 -3.51 12.06 -0.73
CA LYS A 51 -4.21 13.08 -1.54
C LYS A 51 -5.69 13.24 -1.18
N ILE A 52 -5.99 13.17 0.11
CA ILE A 52 -7.35 13.34 0.64
C ILE A 52 -7.93 14.73 0.34
N ASP A 53 -7.08 15.72 0.06
CA ASP A 53 -7.47 17.05 -0.38
C ASP A 53 -8.20 17.07 -1.74
N LEU A 54 -8.02 16.01 -2.55
CA LEU A 54 -8.60 15.92 -3.88
C LEU A 54 -9.95 15.19 -3.93
N ILE A 55 -10.47 14.75 -2.78
CA ILE A 55 -11.78 14.11 -2.68
C ILE A 55 -12.75 15.02 -1.93
N SER A 56 -14.03 14.99 -2.33
CA SER A 56 -15.07 15.73 -1.63
C SER A 56 -15.28 15.15 -0.23
N GLU A 57 -15.64 15.99 0.74
CA GLU A 57 -15.99 15.57 2.10
C GLU A 57 -17.12 14.53 2.11
N THR A 58 -18.04 14.59 1.14
CA THR A 58 -19.12 13.61 0.97
C THR A 58 -18.59 12.21 0.59
N ALA A 59 -17.40 12.11 0.02
CA ALA A 59 -16.77 10.83 -0.32
C ALA A 59 -16.06 10.17 0.88
N LEU A 60 -15.96 10.89 2.02
CA LEU A 60 -15.37 10.39 3.28
C LEU A 60 -16.40 9.76 4.22
N THR A 61 -17.69 9.83 3.89
CA THR A 61 -18.81 9.31 4.70
C THR A 61 -19.35 8.02 4.10
#